data_AF-A0A3C1GDD9-F1
#
_entry.id   AF-A0A3C1GDD9-F1
#
_cell.length_a   1.000
_cell.length_b   1.000
_cell.length_c   1.000
_cell.angle_alpha   90.00
_cell.angle_beta   90.00
_cell.angle_gamma   90.00
#
_symmetry.space_group_name_H-M   'P 1'
#
loop_
_entity.id
_entity.type
_entity.pdbx_description
1 polymer ?
#
loop_
_entity_poly.entity_id
_entity_poly.type
_entity_poly.pdbx_seq_one_letter_code
_entity_poly.pdbx_strand_id
1 'polypeptide(L)'
;MRRLCTVRITDRQTGAAVRGATVTLHADMPSMPMAHSVPPAPAAPGAEPGVYRGVVELEMRGRWVVAVRIAGPVNDQVTHTIDIE
;
A
#
# COMPACT_ATOMS: atom_id res chain seq x y z
N MET A 1 15.82 -1.85 0.69
CA MET A 1 15.32 -1.83 2.09
C MET A 1 13.89 -2.35 2.11
N ARG A 2 13.68 -3.57 2.61
CA ARG A 2 12.37 -4.23 2.58
C ARG A 2 11.43 -3.68 3.66
N ARG A 3 10.18 -3.38 3.31
CA ARG A 3 9.13 -2.93 4.24
C ARG A 3 7.88 -3.80 4.06
N LEU A 4 7.42 -4.41 5.15
CA LEU A 4 6.16 -5.15 5.18
C LEU A 4 5.02 -4.15 5.41
N CYS A 5 4.07 -4.10 4.49
CA CYS A 5 2.89 -3.26 4.57
C CYS A 5 1.68 -4.13 4.89
N THR A 6 0.90 -3.74 5.90
CA THR A 6 -0.40 -4.34 6.21
C THR A 6 -1.48 -3.32 5.93
N VAL A 7 -2.41 -3.65 5.04
CA VAL A 7 -3.56 -2.82 4.67
C VAL A 7 -4.82 -3.49 5.19
N ARG A 8 -5.60 -2.77 6.01
CA ARG A 8 -6.90 -3.25 6.50
C ARG A 8 -8.00 -2.39 5.89
N ILE A 9 -8.96 -3.04 5.23
CA ILE A 9 -10.07 -2.39 4.53
C ILE A 9 -11.39 -2.83 5.18
N THR A 10 -12.13 -1.85 5.68
CA THR A 10 -13.45 -2.04 6.28
C THR A 10 -14.45 -1.09 5.66
N ASP A 11 -15.68 -1.57 5.45
CA ASP A 11 -16.79 -0.72 5.07
C ASP A 11 -17.13 0.25 6.22
N ARG A 12 -17.24 1.54 5.90
CA ARG A 12 -17.42 2.58 6.92
C ARG A 12 -18.79 2.54 7.59
N GLN A 13 -19.84 2.11 6.89
CA GLN A 13 -21.21 2.14 7.41
C GLN A 13 -21.48 0.93 8.31
N THR A 14 -20.99 -0.24 7.90
CA THR A 14 -21.28 -1.53 8.54
C THR A 14 -20.13 -2.02 9.42
N GLY A 15 -18.92 -1.47 9.26
CA GLY A 15 -17.70 -1.98 9.90
C GLY A 15 -17.22 -3.32 9.33
N ALA A 16 -17.90 -3.89 8.34
CA ALA A 16 -17.58 -5.19 7.79
C ALA A 16 -16.27 -5.17 7.01
N ALA A 17 -15.50 -6.26 7.08
CA ALA A 17 -14.27 -6.43 6.32
C ALA A 17 -14.53 -6.52 4.81
N VAL A 18 -13.79 -5.74 4.00
CA VAL A 18 -13.90 -5.77 2.53
C VAL A 18 -13.02 -6.89 1.96
N ARG A 19 -13.67 -7.99 1.55
CA ARG A 19 -13.01 -9.16 0.95
C ARG A 19 -12.92 -9.03 -0.57
N GLY A 20 -11.95 -9.71 -1.17
CA GLY A 20 -11.83 -9.81 -2.63
C GLY A 20 -11.33 -8.55 -3.32
N ALA A 21 -10.78 -7.59 -2.58
CA ALA A 21 -10.12 -6.44 -3.18
C ALA A 21 -8.77 -6.84 -3.76
N THR A 22 -8.42 -6.24 -4.90
CA THR A 22 -7.04 -6.23 -5.39
C THR A 22 -6.35 -5.03 -4.78
N VAL A 23 -5.25 -5.26 -4.06
CA VAL A 23 -4.46 -4.21 -3.42
C VAL A 23 -3.08 -4.17 -4.04
N THR A 24 -2.67 -3.00 -4.52
CA THR A 24 -1.35 -2.76 -5.12
C THR A 24 -0.65 -1.63 -4.37
N LEU A 25 0.62 -1.84 -4.05
CA LEU A 25 1.49 -0.89 -3.36
C LEU A 25 2.45 -0.27 -4.37
N HIS A 26 2.66 1.02 -4.28
CA HIS A 26 3.68 1.77 -5.02
C HIS A 26 4.37 2.72 -4.05
N ALA A 27 5.58 3.15 -4.33
CA ALA A 27 6.22 4.19 -3.53
C ALA A 27 7.07 5.12 -4.38
N ASP A 28 7.04 6.41 -4.05
CA ASP A 28 7.83 7.45 -4.71
C ASP A 28 8.55 8.29 -3.67
N MET A 29 9.75 8.76 -4.01
CA MET A 29 10.48 9.73 -3.21
C MET A 29 10.08 11.16 -3.65
N PRO A 30 9.36 11.95 -2.83
CA PRO A 30 8.77 13.22 -3.29
C PRO A 30 9.81 14.30 -3.63
N SER A 31 11.00 14.23 -3.04
CA SER A 31 12.08 15.18 -3.31
C SER A 31 12.77 14.94 -4.66
N MET A 32 12.61 13.77 -5.26
CA MET A 32 13.15 13.40 -6.56
C MET A 32 12.09 12.64 -7.38
N PRO A 33 10.99 13.31 -7.75
CA PRO A 33 9.86 12.66 -8.43
C PRO A 33 10.32 12.03 -9.74
N MET A 34 9.77 10.86 -10.07
CA MET A 34 10.10 10.04 -11.26
C MET A 34 11.51 9.46 -11.34
N ALA A 35 12.47 9.98 -10.56
CA ALA A 35 13.83 9.44 -10.51
C ALA A 35 13.93 8.24 -9.55
N HIS A 36 13.13 8.24 -8.48
CA HIS A 36 13.07 7.14 -7.51
C HIS A 36 11.62 6.74 -7.26
N SER A 37 11.20 5.70 -7.97
CA SER A 37 9.90 5.05 -7.82
C SER A 37 10.07 3.55 -7.72
N VAL A 38 9.29 2.93 -6.84
CA VAL A 38 9.26 1.48 -6.67
C VAL A 38 8.15 0.93 -7.56
N PRO A 39 8.43 -0.05 -8.45
CA PRO A 39 7.41 -0.67 -9.28
C PRO A 39 6.21 -1.16 -8.47
N PRO A 40 4.98 -1.13 -9.04
CA PRO A 40 3.80 -1.62 -8.35
C PRO A 40 3.97 -3.07 -7.88
N ALA A 41 3.76 -3.30 -6.57
CA ALA A 41 3.86 -4.60 -5.93
C ALA A 41 2.48 -5.04 -5.41
N PRO A 42 2.01 -6.26 -5.74
CA PRO A 42 0.73 -6.74 -5.24
C PRO A 42 0.81 -7.04 -3.73
N ALA A 43 -0.29 -6.78 -3.02
CA ALA A 43 -0.51 -7.24 -1.66
C ALA A 43 -1.49 -8.42 -1.66
N ALA A 44 -1.05 -9.56 -1.11
CA ALA A 44 -1.85 -10.77 -1.02
C ALA A 44 -2.82 -10.72 0.17
N PRO A 45 -3.98 -11.39 0.13
CA PRO A 45 -4.84 -11.55 1.29
C PRO A 45 -4.08 -12.11 2.51
N GLY A 46 -4.31 -11.52 3.67
CA GLY A 46 -3.80 -11.97 4.96
C GLY A 46 -4.71 -13.01 5.61
N ALA A 47 -4.36 -13.41 6.85
CA ALA A 47 -5.13 -14.38 7.62
C ALA A 47 -6.52 -13.86 8.06
N GLU A 48 -6.62 -12.55 8.31
CA GLU A 48 -7.88 -11.90 8.70
C GLU A 48 -8.65 -11.39 7.46
N PRO A 49 -9.98 -11.51 7.41
CA PRO A 49 -10.79 -10.89 6.37
C PRO A 49 -10.51 -9.39 6.22
N GLY A 50 -10.39 -8.91 4.99
CA GLY A 50 -10.13 -7.50 4.70
C GLY A 50 -8.72 -7.02 5.02
N VAL A 51 -7.82 -7.91 5.44
CA VAL A 51 -6.40 -7.62 5.59
C VAL A 51 -5.65 -8.09 4.34
N TYR A 52 -4.76 -7.24 3.84
CA TYR A 52 -3.88 -7.51 2.72
C TYR A 52 -2.45 -7.18 3.13
N ARG A 53 -1.49 -8.03 2.74
CA ARG A 53 -0.07 -7.89 3.08
C ARG A 53 0.76 -7.89 1.81
N GLY A 54 1.55 -6.84 1.66
CA GLY A 54 2.48 -6.68 0.55
C GLY A 54 3.81 -6.17 1.04
N VAL A 55 4.77 -6.12 0.13
CA VAL A 55 6.12 -5.67 0.44
C VAL A 55 6.49 -4.58 -0.55
N VAL A 56 7.07 -3.51 -0.03
CA VAL A 56 7.72 -2.48 -0.84
C VAL A 56 9.22 -2.55 -0.58
N GLU A 57 10.01 -2.54 -1.65
CA GLU A 57 11.46 -2.54 -1.60
C GLU A 57 11.98 -1.14 -1.91
N LEU A 58 12.27 -0.36 -0.86
CA LEU A 58 12.77 1.00 -1.00
C LEU A 58 14.27 0.98 -1.30
N GLU A 59 14.71 1.74 -2.28
CA GLU A 59 16.10 1.69 -2.76
C GLU A 59 17.08 2.32 -1.76
N MET A 60 16.61 3.32 -1.00
CA MET A 60 17.45 4.11 -0.10
C MET A 60 16.67 4.70 1.07
N ARG A 61 17.42 5.23 2.03
CA ARG A 61 16.90 6.05 3.14
C ARG A 61 16.34 7.36 2.63
N GLY A 62 15.39 7.92 3.36
CA GLY A 62 14.72 9.17 3.03
C GLY A 62 13.22 9.12 3.22
N ARG A 63 12.55 10.20 2.80
CA ARG A 63 11.10 10.34 2.84
C ARG A 63 10.47 9.70 1.60
N TRP A 64 9.55 8.77 1.82
CA TRP A 64 8.81 8.10 0.76
C TRP A 64 7.31 8.30 0.94
N VAL A 65 6.58 8.43 -0.16
CA VAL A 65 5.12 8.35 -0.19
C VAL A 65 4.74 6.98 -0.73
N VAL A 66 4.09 6.17 0.10
CA VAL A 66 3.53 4.88 -0.29
C VAL A 66 2.09 5.09 -0.76
N ALA A 67 1.82 4.80 -2.03
CA ALA A 67 0.47 4.77 -2.57
C ALA A 67 -0.10 3.34 -2.50
N VAL A 68 -1.31 3.22 -1.97
CA VAL A 68 -2.08 1.98 -1.88
C VAL A 68 -3.27 2.13 -2.81
N ARG A 69 -3.26 1.41 -3.92
CA ARG A 69 -4.37 1.35 -4.87
C ARG A 69 -5.24 0.14 -4.57
N ILE A 70 -6.55 0.38 -4.48
CA ILE A 70 -7.57 -0.62 -4.16
C ILE A 70 -8.52 -0.71 -5.35
N ALA A 71 -8.80 -1.93 -5.81
CA ALA A 71 -9.75 -2.20 -6.88
C ALA A 71 -10.62 -3.42 -6.58
N GLY A 72 -11.74 -3.56 -7.29
CA GLY A 72 -12.68 -4.67 -7.17
C GLY A 72 -14.00 -4.23 -6.53
N PRO A 73 -14.38 -4.74 -5.35
CA PRO A 73 -15.66 -4.40 -4.69
C PRO A 73 -15.76 -2.92 -4.31
N VAL A 74 -14.60 -2.26 -4.14
CA VAL A 74 -14.46 -0.81 -4.00
C VAL A 74 -13.26 -0.37 -4.84
N ASN A 75 -13.28 0.88 -5.32
CA ASN A 75 -12.16 1.50 -6.03
C ASN A 75 -11.72 2.75 -5.28
N ASP A 76 -10.46 2.78 -4.85
CA ASP A 76 -9.90 3.90 -4.09
C ASP A 76 -8.38 3.95 -4.20
N GLN A 77 -7.78 5.07 -3.80
CA GLN A 77 -6.34 5.22 -3.65
C GLN A 77 -6.03 6.04 -2.39
N VAL A 78 -5.19 5.47 -1.52
CA VAL A 78 -4.74 6.11 -0.28
C VAL A 78 -3.23 6.29 -0.33
N THR A 79 -2.72 7.43 0.14
CA THR A 79 -1.29 7.66 0.28
C THR A 79 -0.87 7.74 1.74
N HIS A 80 0.32 7.25 2.05
CA HIS A 80 0.91 7.31 3.38
C HIS A 80 2.39 7.66 3.28
N THR A 81 2.80 8.74 3.94
CA THR A 81 4.21 9.18 3.96
C THR A 81 4.96 8.49 5.09
N ILE A 82 6.14 7.96 4.79
CA ILE A 82 7.05 7.35 5.76
C ILE A 82 8.43 7.97 5.65
N ASP A 83 9.11 8.13 6.78
CA ASP A 83 10.52 8.55 6.83
C ASP A 83 11.38 7.32 7.20
N ILE A 84 12.40 7.03 6.39
CA ILE A 84 13.29 5.89 6.56
C ILE A 84 14.70 6.36 6.89
N GLU A 85 15.17 6.01 8.09
CA GLU A 85 16.49 6.38 8.63
C GLU A 85 17.62 5.39 8.33
#